data_AF-A0A7D7LSC4-F1
#
_entry.id   AF-A0A7D7LSC4-F1
#
_cell.length_a   1.000
_cell.length_b   1.000
_cell.length_c   1.000
_cell.angle_alpha   90.00
_cell.angle_beta   90.00
_cell.angle_gamma   90.00
#
_symmetry.space_group_name_H-M   'P 1'
#
loop_
_entity.id
_entity.type
_entity.pdbx_description
1 polymer ?
#
loop_
_entity_poly.entity_id
_entity_poly.type
_entity_poly.pdbx_seq_one_letter_code
_entity_poly.pdbx_strand_id
1 'polypeptide(L)'
;MITIDDVRAQLAWVADTLIPSDKDLGMPSATEAGIVTELIPRALRARDDLSETFLNTLAELPADAPADPLGAIRGLGQPAFDMVTRMIAGAYFLNPAVTAALGYPGQEALRDTPDYDEIAEVTARVAARGPVYIPTPR
;
A
#
# COMPACT_ATOMS: atom_id res chain seq x y z
N MET A 1 25.25 6.72 3.80
CA MET A 1 24.02 6.04 3.34
C MET A 1 23.03 6.17 4.47
N ILE A 2 21.88 6.80 4.23
CA ILE A 2 20.82 6.96 5.24
C ILE A 2 20.21 5.58 5.52
N THR A 3 19.94 5.29 6.79
CA THR A 3 19.31 4.06 7.26
C THR A 3 17.90 4.36 7.79
N ILE A 4 17.11 3.30 8.04
CA ILE A 4 15.79 3.44 8.66
C ILE A 4 15.89 4.09 10.05
N ASP A 5 16.96 3.81 10.79
CA ASP A 5 17.18 4.39 12.12
C ASP A 5 17.39 5.89 12.08
N ASP A 6 18.05 6.40 11.03
CA ASP A 6 18.30 7.84 10.85
C ASP A 6 17.02 8.64 10.58
N VAL A 7 15.99 8.00 10.00
CA VAL A 7 14.70 8.61 9.66
C VAL A 7 13.53 8.06 10.49
N ARG A 8 13.83 7.40 11.61
CA ARG A 8 12.84 6.67 12.41
C ARG A 8 11.70 7.59 12.89
N ALA A 9 12.05 8.80 13.33
CA ALA A 9 11.08 9.77 13.83
C ALA A 9 10.16 10.28 12.70
N GLN A 10 10.76 10.63 11.55
CA GLN A 10 10.05 11.02 10.35
C GLN A 10 9.10 9.93 9.88
N LEU A 11 9.60 8.71 9.77
CA LEU A 11 8.80 7.57 9.35
C LEU A 11 7.60 7.35 10.27
N ALA A 12 7.79 7.45 11.59
CA ALA A 12 6.71 7.24 12.56
C ALA A 12 5.57 8.27 12.37
N TRP A 13 5.89 9.57 12.38
CA TRP A 13 4.83 10.58 12.28
C TRP A 13 4.21 10.63 10.90
N VAL A 14 4.97 10.43 9.82
CA VAL A 14 4.43 10.36 8.46
C VAL A 14 3.46 9.19 8.35
N ALA A 15 3.84 8.03 8.88
CA ALA A 15 3.00 6.85 8.78
C ALA A 15 1.69 6.98 9.57
N ASP A 16 1.73 7.49 10.80
CA ASP A 16 0.52 7.70 11.61
C ASP A 16 -0.35 8.87 11.08
N THR A 17 0.25 9.84 10.40
CA THR A 17 -0.50 10.90 9.70
C THR A 17 -1.29 10.32 8.53
N LEU A 18 -0.71 9.38 7.78
CA LEU A 18 -1.36 8.75 6.64
C LEU A 18 -2.37 7.67 7.04
N ILE A 19 -2.08 6.92 8.10
CA ILE A 19 -2.90 5.81 8.59
C ILE A 19 -3.00 5.95 10.12
N PRO A 20 -3.91 6.81 10.62
CA PRO A 20 -4.17 6.94 12.05
C PRO A 20 -4.92 5.72 12.58
N SER A 21 -4.93 5.55 13.91
CA SER A 21 -5.77 4.54 14.54
C SER A 21 -7.24 4.95 14.51
N ASP A 22 -8.11 3.95 14.44
CA ASP A 22 -9.56 4.12 14.56
C ASP A 22 -10.11 3.03 15.49
N LYS A 23 -10.53 3.44 16.68
CA LYS A 23 -11.03 2.53 17.72
C LYS A 23 -12.39 1.94 17.38
N ASP A 24 -13.23 2.69 16.66
CA ASP A 24 -14.58 2.26 16.30
C ASP A 24 -14.53 1.19 15.22
N LEU A 25 -13.55 1.30 14.31
CA LEU A 25 -13.26 0.29 13.28
C LEU A 25 -12.33 -0.83 13.78
N GLY A 26 -11.79 -0.72 15.00
CA GLY A 26 -10.81 -1.67 15.53
C GLY A 26 -9.49 -1.71 14.74
N MET A 27 -9.13 -0.62 14.09
CA MET A 27 -7.98 -0.52 13.20
C MET A 27 -6.80 0.15 13.92
N PRO A 28 -5.60 -0.47 13.94
CA PRO A 28 -4.42 0.13 14.53
C PRO A 28 -3.87 1.25 13.65
N SER A 29 -3.16 2.21 14.23
CA SER A 29 -2.35 3.14 13.44
C SER A 29 -1.22 2.40 12.71
N ALA A 30 -0.56 3.09 11.78
CA ALA A 30 0.62 2.56 11.12
C ALA A 30 1.70 2.09 12.09
N THR A 31 2.04 2.91 13.09
CA THR A 31 3.07 2.58 14.08
C THR A 31 2.63 1.44 15.00
N GLU A 32 1.36 1.42 15.43
CA GLU A 32 0.78 0.31 16.20
C GLU A 32 0.81 -1.01 15.41
N ALA A 33 0.66 -0.96 14.08
CA ALA A 33 0.81 -2.11 13.19
C ALA A 33 2.27 -2.51 12.92
N GLY A 34 3.27 -1.79 13.46
CA GLY A 34 4.68 -2.13 13.32
C GLY A 34 5.34 -1.62 12.03
N ILE A 35 4.81 -0.54 11.41
CA ILE A 35 5.38 0.03 10.18
C ILE A 35 6.87 0.32 10.29
N VAL A 36 7.27 0.96 11.40
CA VAL A 36 8.64 1.44 11.60
C VAL A 36 9.61 0.29 11.88
N THR A 37 9.17 -0.72 12.62
CA THR A 37 10.04 -1.77 13.16
C THR A 37 10.13 -3.01 12.28
N GLU A 38 9.07 -3.34 11.56
CA GLU A 38 8.98 -4.61 10.83
C GLU A 38 8.58 -4.41 9.36
N LEU A 39 7.50 -3.70 9.10
CA LEU A 39 6.85 -3.75 7.79
C LEU A 39 7.60 -2.98 6.72
N ILE A 40 8.12 -1.78 7.01
CA ILE A 40 8.97 -1.02 6.07
C ILE A 40 10.31 -1.74 5.84
N PRO A 41 11.05 -2.21 6.87
CA PRO A 41 12.23 -3.04 6.64
C PRO A 41 11.96 -4.28 5.76
N ARG A 42 10.77 -4.88 5.85
CA ARG A 42 10.36 -5.99 4.98
C ARG A 42 10.04 -5.51 3.56
N ALA A 43 9.30 -4.42 3.40
CA ALA A 43 8.93 -3.85 2.11
C ALA A 43 10.16 -3.38 1.32
N LEU A 44 11.10 -2.71 1.97
CA LEU A 44 12.36 -2.24 1.36
C LEU A 44 13.28 -3.40 0.95
N ARG A 45 13.24 -4.53 1.65
CA ARG A 45 13.95 -5.76 1.18
C ARG A 45 13.31 -6.35 -0.08
N ALA A 46 12.01 -6.19 -0.27
CA ALA A 46 11.31 -6.66 -1.47
C ALA A 46 11.40 -5.66 -2.65
N ARG A 47 11.61 -4.37 -2.34
CA ARG A 47 11.75 -3.25 -3.28
C ARG A 47 13.04 -2.50 -2.97
N ASP A 48 14.17 -3.19 -3.08
CA ASP A 48 15.49 -2.64 -2.82
C ASP A 48 15.78 -1.42 -3.72
N ASP A 49 15.28 -1.46 -4.95
CA ASP A 49 15.26 -0.37 -5.94
C ASP A 49 14.70 0.95 -5.42
N LEU A 50 13.78 0.93 -4.44
CA LEU A 50 13.18 2.13 -3.85
C LEU A 50 13.81 2.56 -2.53
N SER A 51 14.74 1.77 -1.96
CA SER A 51 15.22 1.98 -0.58
C SER A 51 15.94 3.31 -0.40
N GLU A 52 16.89 3.63 -1.28
CA GLU A 52 17.65 4.87 -1.18
C GLU A 52 16.75 6.10 -1.38
N THR A 53 15.92 6.10 -2.42
CA THR A 53 15.02 7.22 -2.70
C THR A 53 14.02 7.43 -1.57
N PHE A 54 13.41 6.37 -1.04
CA PHE A 54 12.45 6.48 0.06
C PHE A 54 13.08 7.07 1.33
N LEU A 55 14.25 6.58 1.72
CA LEU A 55 14.93 7.05 2.94
C LEU A 55 15.43 8.50 2.78
N ASN A 56 15.96 8.85 1.62
CA ASN A 56 16.40 10.23 1.34
C ASN A 56 15.20 11.19 1.36
N THR A 57 14.07 10.83 0.76
CA THR A 57 12.85 11.65 0.79
C THR A 57 12.34 11.85 2.22
N LEU A 58 12.36 10.82 3.07
CA LEU A 58 11.98 10.98 4.47
C LEU A 58 12.95 11.87 5.24
N ALA A 59 14.24 11.85 4.91
CA ALA A 59 15.24 12.70 5.57
C ALA A 59 15.10 14.19 5.24
N GLU A 60 14.39 14.55 4.17
CA GLU A 60 14.05 15.94 3.84
C GLU A 60 12.97 16.52 4.78
N LEU A 61 12.21 15.65 5.44
CA LEU A 61 11.17 16.04 6.37
C LEU A 61 11.74 16.35 7.77
N PRO A 62 11.08 17.23 8.55
CA PRO A 62 11.48 17.50 9.92
C PRO A 62 11.39 16.25 10.79
N ALA A 63 12.36 16.07 11.70
CA ALA A 63 12.41 14.93 12.61
C ALA A 63 11.13 14.78 13.43
N ASP A 64 10.63 15.90 13.96
CA ASP A 64 9.36 15.96 14.68
C ASP A 64 8.21 16.35 13.74
N ALA A 65 7.01 15.87 14.07
CA ALA A 65 5.80 16.21 13.32
C ALA A 65 5.55 17.73 13.34
N PRO A 66 5.41 18.37 12.17
CA PRO A 66 5.07 19.79 12.11
C PRO A 66 3.60 20.01 12.50
N ALA A 67 3.20 21.28 12.67
CA ALA A 67 1.81 21.63 13.02
C ALA A 67 0.79 21.24 11.92
N ASP A 68 1.21 21.20 10.66
CA ASP A 68 0.44 20.64 9.53
C ASP A 68 1.19 19.46 8.90
N PRO A 69 1.06 18.24 9.46
CA PRO A 69 1.75 17.05 8.95
C PRO A 69 1.34 16.70 7.52
N LEU A 70 0.06 16.78 7.18
CA LEU A 70 -0.43 16.47 5.83
C LEU A 70 0.07 17.49 4.80
N GLY A 71 0.13 18.77 5.16
CA GLY A 71 0.73 19.82 4.34
C GLY A 71 2.20 19.55 4.05
N ALA A 72 2.98 19.16 5.07
CA ALA A 72 4.38 18.80 4.91
C ALA A 72 4.56 17.60 3.97
N ILE A 73 3.74 16.54 4.12
CA ILE A 73 3.79 15.36 3.24
C ILE A 73 3.42 15.74 1.79
N ARG A 74 2.38 16.55 1.59
CA ARG A 74 1.99 17.06 0.25
C ARG A 74 3.07 17.96 -0.38
N GLY A 75 3.87 18.63 0.46
CA GLY A 75 4.97 19.51 0.05
C GLY A 75 6.15 18.80 -0.62
N LEU A 76 6.26 17.47 -0.51
CA LEU A 76 7.29 16.66 -1.17
C LEU A 76 7.21 16.68 -2.71
N GLY A 77 6.09 17.15 -3.26
CA GLY A 77 5.81 17.09 -4.69
C GLY A 77 5.27 15.72 -5.14
N GLN A 78 4.54 15.71 -6.26
CA GLN A 78 3.70 14.58 -6.66
C GLN A 78 4.44 13.22 -6.73
N PRO A 79 5.62 13.10 -7.38
CA PRO A 79 6.28 11.80 -7.49
C PRO A 79 6.74 11.23 -6.14
N ALA A 80 7.29 12.08 -5.27
CA ALA A 80 7.79 11.68 -3.95
C ALA A 80 6.62 11.36 -3.01
N PHE A 81 5.57 12.19 -3.03
CA PHE A 81 4.32 11.93 -2.31
C PHE A 81 3.73 10.57 -2.69
N ASP A 82 3.59 10.28 -3.99
CA ASP A 82 3.01 9.02 -4.46
C ASP A 82 3.87 7.82 -4.05
N MET A 83 5.20 7.93 -4.15
CA MET A 83 6.11 6.88 -3.71
C MET A 83 5.99 6.61 -2.19
N VAL A 84 6.07 7.65 -1.36
CA VAL A 84 6.04 7.52 0.10
C VAL A 84 4.70 6.94 0.58
N THR A 85 3.59 7.50 0.09
CA THR A 85 2.26 7.06 0.50
C THR A 85 1.97 5.62 0.07
N ARG A 86 2.35 5.24 -1.16
CA ARG A 86 2.18 3.86 -1.65
C ARG A 86 3.05 2.87 -0.89
N MET A 87 4.30 3.23 -0.58
CA MET A 87 5.19 2.38 0.20
C MET A 87 4.63 2.12 1.60
N ILE A 88 4.18 3.17 2.30
CA ILE A 88 3.60 3.05 3.65
C ILE A 88 2.29 2.26 3.62
N ALA A 89 1.36 2.60 2.72
CA ALA A 89 0.09 1.88 2.61
C ALA A 89 0.29 0.41 2.22
N GLY A 90 1.16 0.14 1.24
CA GLY A 90 1.48 -1.23 0.82
C GLY A 90 2.13 -2.04 1.95
N ALA A 91 3.06 -1.44 2.69
CA ALA A 91 3.69 -2.08 3.84
C ALA A 91 2.68 -2.36 4.97
N TYR A 92 1.71 -1.46 5.21
CA TYR A 92 0.70 -1.62 6.27
C TYR A 92 -0.16 -2.88 6.05
N PHE A 93 -0.51 -3.17 4.80
CA PHE A 93 -1.20 -4.41 4.42
C PHE A 93 -0.33 -5.68 4.48
N LEU A 94 0.96 -5.60 4.82
CA LEU A 94 1.77 -6.79 5.12
C LEU A 94 1.51 -7.32 6.53
N ASN A 95 0.82 -6.57 7.39
CA ASN A 95 0.47 -7.01 8.74
C ASN A 95 -0.76 -7.95 8.69
N PRO A 96 -0.65 -9.22 9.11
CA PRO A 96 -1.75 -10.18 9.06
C PRO A 96 -2.96 -9.79 9.91
N ALA A 97 -2.76 -9.07 11.03
CA ALA A 97 -3.86 -8.60 11.88
C ALA A 97 -4.67 -7.51 11.17
N VAL A 98 -3.99 -6.61 10.44
CA VAL A 98 -4.65 -5.59 9.61
C VAL A 98 -5.47 -6.25 8.51
N THR A 99 -4.89 -7.20 7.76
CA THR A 99 -5.62 -7.85 6.66
C THR A 99 -6.79 -8.69 7.17
N ALA A 100 -6.63 -9.37 8.32
CA ALA A 100 -7.71 -10.11 8.98
C ALA A 100 -8.85 -9.19 9.46
N ALA A 101 -8.54 -8.02 10.05
CA ALA A 101 -9.54 -7.04 10.46
C ALA A 101 -10.37 -6.52 9.27
N LEU A 102 -9.75 -6.42 8.10
CA LEU A 102 -10.41 -6.02 6.86
C LEU A 102 -11.17 -7.16 6.15
N GLY A 103 -11.12 -8.38 6.67
CA GLY A 103 -11.69 -9.55 6.01
C GLY A 103 -11.02 -9.89 4.68
N TYR A 104 -9.78 -9.44 4.48
CA TYR A 104 -9.00 -9.69 3.27
C TYR A 104 -7.94 -10.76 3.58
N PRO A 105 -8.09 -12.01 3.09
CA PRO A 105 -7.11 -13.06 3.35
C PRO A 105 -5.78 -12.88 2.60
N GLY A 106 -5.67 -11.85 1.75
CA GLY A 106 -4.56 -11.70 0.83
C GLY A 106 -4.79 -12.48 -0.48
N GLN A 107 -3.73 -12.64 -1.25
CA GLN A 107 -3.76 -13.52 -2.42
C GLN A 107 -3.62 -14.97 -1.97
N GLU A 108 -4.74 -15.69 -1.96
CA GLU A 108 -4.76 -17.13 -1.77
C GLU A 108 -4.76 -17.86 -3.11
N ALA A 109 -4.00 -18.96 -3.20
CA ALA A 109 -4.10 -19.86 -4.33
C ALA A 109 -5.43 -20.62 -4.23
N LEU A 110 -6.48 -20.09 -4.85
CA LEU A 110 -7.75 -20.80 -5.02
C LEU A 110 -7.52 -21.95 -6.00
N ARG A 111 -7.37 -23.16 -5.48
CA ARG A 111 -7.33 -24.38 -6.28
C ARG A 111 -8.75 -24.85 -6.51
N ASP A 112 -9.41 -24.20 -7.46
CA ASP A 112 -10.66 -24.71 -8.00
C ASP A 112 -10.38 -25.50 -9.28
N THR A 113 -11.18 -26.53 -9.54
CA THR A 113 -11.19 -27.20 -10.85
C THR A 113 -12.38 -26.62 -11.59
N PRO A 114 -12.17 -25.66 -12.52
CA PRO A 114 -13.28 -24.99 -13.16
C PRO A 114 -14.18 -25.99 -13.86
N ASP A 115 -15.49 -25.86 -13.67
CA ASP A 115 -16.45 -26.56 -14.52
C ASP A 115 -16.46 -25.88 -15.89
N TYR A 116 -15.64 -26.41 -16.80
CA TYR A 116 -15.51 -25.89 -18.15
C TYR A 116 -16.79 -26.05 -18.97
N ASP A 117 -17.65 -27.02 -18.63
CA ASP A 117 -18.93 -27.22 -19.31
C ASP A 117 -19.93 -26.13 -18.90
N GLU A 118 -20.02 -25.83 -17.60
CA GLU A 118 -20.81 -24.70 -17.10
C GLU A 118 -20.30 -23.38 -17.73
N ILE A 119 -18.99 -23.12 -17.67
CA ILE A 119 -18.39 -21.91 -18.25
C ILE A 119 -18.71 -21.80 -19.75
N ALA A 120 -18.60 -22.89 -20.50
CA ALA A 120 -18.94 -22.92 -21.92
C ALA A 120 -20.42 -22.60 -22.15
N GLU A 121 -21.33 -23.15 -21.33
CA GLU A 121 -22.77 -22.87 -21.42
C GLU A 121 -23.08 -21.38 -21.17
N VAL A 122 -22.56 -20.78 -20.09
CA VAL A 122 -22.84 -19.37 -19.77
C VAL A 122 -22.22 -18.42 -20.81
N THR A 123 -21.06 -18.77 -21.35
CA THR A 123 -20.34 -17.93 -22.33
C THR A 123 -20.74 -18.16 -23.78
N ALA A 124 -21.49 -19.23 -24.09
CA ALA A 124 -21.89 -19.59 -25.45
C ALA A 124 -22.57 -18.44 -26.21
N ARG A 125 -23.44 -17.67 -25.53
CA ARG A 125 -24.11 -16.52 -26.14
C ARG A 125 -23.14 -15.40 -26.54
N VAL A 126 -22.11 -15.15 -25.72
CA VAL A 126 -21.09 -14.13 -26.00
C VAL A 126 -20.18 -14.60 -27.12
N ALA A 127 -19.77 -15.87 -27.11
CA ALA A 127 -18.99 -16.47 -28.18
C ALA A 127 -19.73 -16.44 -29.51
N ALA A 128 -21.02 -16.82 -29.53
CA ALA A 128 -21.86 -16.81 -30.72
C ALA A 128 -22.12 -15.40 -31.28
N ARG A 129 -22.18 -14.38 -30.41
CA ARG A 129 -22.30 -12.97 -30.84
C ARG A 129 -21.07 -12.50 -31.63
N GLY A 130 -19.90 -13.10 -31.38
CA GLY A 130 -18.64 -12.69 -31.99
C GLY A 130 -18.08 -11.39 -31.41
N PRO A 131 -16.92 -10.94 -31.94
CA PRO A 131 -16.28 -9.71 -31.48
C PRO A 131 -17.15 -8.49 -31.79
N VAL A 132 -17.39 -7.65 -30.78
CA VAL A 132 -18.06 -6.35 -30.94
C VAL A 132 -17.02 -5.27 -30.67
N TYR A 133 -16.61 -4.57 -31.72
CA TYR A 133 -15.66 -3.47 -31.61
C TYR A 133 -16.35 -2.20 -31.11
N ILE A 134 -15.76 -1.54 -30.10
CA ILE A 134 -16.13 -0.19 -29.68
C ILE A 134 -14.93 0.73 -29.99
N PRO A 135 -15.12 1.80 -30.79
CA PRO A 135 -14.04 2.74 -31.07
C PRO A 135 -13.60 3.46 -29.80
N THR A 136 -12.30 3.60 -29.61
CA THR A 136 -11.74 4.42 -28.53
C THR A 136 -12.15 5.88 -28.74
N PRO A 137 -12.78 6.55 -27.76
CA PRO A 137 -13.08 7.97 -27.83
C PRO A 137 -11.81 8.79 -28.09
N ARG A 138 -11.92 9.82 -28.92
CA ARG A 138 -10.85 10.82 -29.10
C ARG A 138 -10.86 11.84 -27.97
#